data_AF-A0A537JCH7-F1
#
_entry.id   AF-A0A537JCH7-F1
#
_cell.length_a   1.000
_cell.length_b   1.000
_cell.length_c   1.000
_cell.angle_alpha   90.00
_cell.angle_beta   90.00
_cell.angle_gamma   90.00
#
_symmetry.space_group_name_H-M   'P 1'
#
loop_
_entity.id
_entity.type
_entity.pdbx_description
1 polymer ?
#
loop_
_entity_poly.entity_id
_entity_poly.type
_entity_poly.pdbx_seq_one_letter_code
_entity_poly.pdbx_strand_id
1 'polypeptide(L)'
;MNTDSFSNINWLAVLVAAIAFFLLGALWYSFLFRDAWIKASGVNVNDPNAKKGVGAMFLSSFVLIVITSVGVALFTARVGSGGWMTGLKVGLVAGICFCATSISNSYLYEKR
;
A
#
# COMPACT_ATOMS: atom_id res chain seq x y z
N MET A 1 5.67 -20.42 20.90
CA MET A 1 5.79 -19.27 19.99
C MET A 1 5.67 -18.00 20.83
N ASN A 2 6.74 -17.22 20.96
CA ASN A 2 6.69 -15.96 21.70
C ASN A 2 5.86 -14.93 20.91
N THR A 3 4.72 -14.53 21.46
CA THR A 3 3.84 -13.49 20.90
C THR A 3 4.35 -12.07 21.15
N ASP A 4 5.52 -11.92 21.78
CA ASP A 4 6.17 -10.65 22.12
C ASP A 4 6.39 -9.71 20.94
N SER A 5 6.35 -10.23 19.71
CA SER A 5 6.50 -9.42 18.50
C SER A 5 5.39 -8.38 18.35
N PHE A 6 4.17 -8.62 18.84
CA PHE A 6 3.08 -7.63 18.78
C PHE A 6 3.14 -6.63 19.93
N SER A 7 3.62 -7.06 21.10
CA SER A 7 3.75 -6.20 22.29
C SER A 7 4.83 -5.13 22.15
N ASN A 8 5.84 -5.35 21.30
CA ASN A 8 6.93 -4.42 21.05
C ASN A 8 6.70 -3.50 19.83
N ILE A 9 5.54 -3.58 19.17
CA ILE A 9 5.23 -2.71 18.04
C ILE A 9 4.77 -1.34 18.54
N ASN A 10 5.39 -0.30 17.98
CA ASN A 10 4.88 1.06 18.14
C ASN A 10 3.65 1.27 17.24
N TRP A 11 2.46 1.10 17.82
CA TRP A 11 1.18 1.27 17.13
C TRP A 11 0.95 2.68 16.58
N LEU A 12 1.53 3.70 17.22
CA LEU A 12 1.50 5.08 16.70
C LEU A 12 2.28 5.17 15.37
N ALA A 13 3.46 4.53 15.30
CA ALA A 13 4.26 4.49 14.08
C ALA A 13 3.54 3.73 12.96
N VAL A 14 2.82 2.65 13.27
CA VAL A 14 1.99 1.92 12.31
C VAL A 14 0.88 2.80 11.75
N LEU A 15 0.17 3.54 12.61
CA LEU A 15 -0.90 4.43 12.18
C LEU A 15 -0.36 5.57 11.29
N VAL A 16 0.76 6.19 11.68
CA VAL A 16 1.41 7.22 10.87
C VAL A 16 1.87 6.67 9.52
N ALA A 17 2.44 5.46 9.49
CA ALA A 17 2.84 4.80 8.25
C ALA A 17 1.62 4.51 7.34
N ALA A 18 0.50 4.06 7.91
CA ALA A 18 -0.73 3.81 7.17
C ALA A 18 -1.29 5.10 6.56
N ILE A 19 -1.32 6.21 7.32
CA ILE A 19 -1.76 7.52 6.82
C ILE A 19 -0.82 8.00 5.71
N ALA A 20 0.50 7.91 5.90
CA ALA A 20 1.47 8.31 4.90
C ALA A 20 1.31 7.50 3.60
N PHE A 21 1.09 6.19 3.70
CA PHE A 21 0.86 5.33 2.53
C PHE A 21 -0.47 5.66 1.83
N PHE A 22 -1.53 5.94 2.59
CA PHE A 22 -2.82 6.36 2.04
C PHE A 22 -2.70 7.69 1.28
N LEU A 23 -2.01 8.69 1.85
CA LEU A 23 -1.75 9.97 1.19
C LEU A 23 -0.87 9.82 -0.06
N LEU A 24 0.13 8.95 -0.01
CA LEU A 24 0.96 8.64 -1.17
C LEU A 24 0.12 8.02 -2.30
N GLY A 25 -0.81 7.11 -1.96
CA GLY A 25 -1.77 6.57 -2.92
C GLY A 25 -2.68 7.64 -3.51
N ALA A 26 -3.22 8.53 -2.67
CA ALA A 26 -4.03 9.64 -3.14
C ALA A 26 -3.25 10.56 -4.10
N LEU A 27 -2.00 10.89 -3.77
CA LEU A 27 -1.12 11.70 -4.63
C LEU A 27 -0.80 10.99 -5.96
N TRP A 28 -0.54 9.68 -5.90
CA TRP A 28 -0.24 8.85 -7.07
C TRP A 28 -1.40 8.81 -8.07
N TYR A 29 -2.60 8.48 -7.60
CA TYR A 29 -3.78 8.33 -8.45
C TYR A 29 -4.48 9.66 -8.80
N SER A 30 -4.24 10.74 -8.06
CA SER A 30 -4.90 12.03 -8.30
C SER A 30 -4.07 13.02 -9.09
N PHE A 31 -2.74 13.05 -8.90
CA PHE A 31 -1.89 14.08 -9.51
C PHE A 31 -0.78 13.52 -10.39
N LEU A 32 0.05 12.60 -9.87
CA LEU A 32 1.25 12.16 -10.59
C LEU A 32 0.95 11.27 -11.79
N PHE A 33 0.06 10.29 -11.63
CA PHE A 33 -0.22 9.27 -12.65
C PHE A 33 -1.71 9.13 -12.96
N ARG A 34 -2.49 10.18 -12.71
CA ARG A 34 -3.93 10.19 -12.95
C ARG A 34 -4.27 9.77 -14.37
N ASP A 35 -3.71 10.45 -15.37
CA ASP A 35 -4.08 10.22 -16.77
C ASP A 35 -3.59 8.85 -17.29
N ALA A 36 -2.39 8.44 -16.86
CA ALA A 36 -1.85 7.12 -17.17
C ALA A 36 -2.71 6.00 -16.58
N TRP A 37 -3.14 6.15 -15.32
CA TRP A 37 -4.02 5.20 -14.65
C TRP A 37 -5.40 5.15 -15.28
N ILE A 38 -6.03 6.29 -15.60
CA ILE A 38 -7.34 6.32 -16.28
C ILE A 38 -7.25 5.59 -17.63
N LYS A 39 -6.20 5.86 -18.42
CA LYS A 39 -5.98 5.21 -19.71
C LYS A 39 -5.79 3.69 -19.57
N ALA A 40 -5.00 3.25 -18.59
CA ALA A 40 -4.69 1.83 -18.37
C ALA A 40 -5.86 1.04 -17.74
N SER A 41 -6.61 1.69 -16.84
CA SER A 41 -7.74 1.06 -16.14
C SER A 41 -9.02 1.03 -16.97
N GLY A 42 -9.16 1.91 -17.96
CA GLY A 42 -10.38 2.06 -18.75
C GLY A 42 -11.56 2.63 -17.96
N VAL A 43 -11.30 3.25 -16.80
CA VAL A 43 -12.33 3.84 -15.95
C VAL A 43 -12.99 5.02 -16.67
N ASN A 44 -14.32 4.96 -16.79
CA ASN A 44 -15.09 6.06 -17.35
C ASN A 44 -15.36 7.12 -16.27
N VAL A 45 -14.55 8.18 -16.29
CA VAL A 45 -14.63 9.30 -15.33
C VAL A 45 -15.94 10.10 -15.46
N ASN A 46 -16.61 10.02 -16.61
CA ASN A 46 -17.87 10.74 -16.89
C ASN A 46 -19.12 9.91 -16.53
N ASP A 47 -18.97 8.69 -16.00
CA ASP A 47 -20.12 7.90 -15.56
C ASP A 47 -20.76 8.57 -14.32
N PRO A 48 -22.07 8.90 -14.36
CA PRO A 48 -22.78 9.45 -13.20
C PRO A 48 -22.77 8.53 -11.98
N ASN A 49 -22.55 7.22 -12.15
CA ASN A 49 -22.39 6.26 -11.05
C ASN A 49 -20.94 6.12 -10.55
N ALA A 50 -19.95 6.78 -11.17
CA ALA A 50 -18.54 6.65 -10.78
C ALA A 50 -18.27 7.04 -9.32
N LYS A 51 -19.13 7.87 -8.72
CA LYS A 51 -19.02 8.30 -7.31
C LYS A 51 -19.72 7.37 -6.32
N LYS A 52 -20.53 6.42 -6.81
CA LYS A 52 -21.29 5.51 -5.95
C LYS A 52 -20.35 4.49 -5.31
N GLY A 53 -20.39 4.39 -3.99
CA GLY A 53 -19.57 3.41 -3.24
C GLY A 53 -18.09 3.80 -3.05
N VAL A 54 -17.67 4.97 -3.56
CA VAL A 54 -16.29 5.46 -3.43
C VAL A 54 -15.86 5.58 -1.97
N GLY A 55 -16.75 6.01 -1.06
CA GLY A 55 -16.45 6.06 0.37
C GLY A 55 -16.15 4.68 0.98
N ALA A 56 -16.92 3.65 0.61
CA ALA A 56 -16.68 2.29 1.07
C ALA A 56 -15.39 1.71 0.48
N MET A 57 -15.07 2.03 -0.78
CA MET A 57 -13.81 1.67 -1.44
C MET A 57 -12.59 2.30 -0.75
N PHE A 58 -12.67 3.58 -0.38
CA PHE A 58 -11.58 4.24 0.35
C PHE A 58 -11.41 3.66 1.74
N LEU A 59 -12.51 3.39 2.45
CA LEU A 59 -12.44 2.78 3.79
C LEU A 59 -11.84 1.37 3.73
N SER A 60 -12.28 0.53 2.78
CA SER A 60 -11.71 -0.80 2.62
C SER A 60 -10.23 -0.75 2.23
N SER A 61 -9.85 0.16 1.34
CA SER A 61 -8.44 0.40 0.98
C SER A 61 -7.61 0.83 2.18
N PHE A 62 -8.13 1.71 3.03
CA PHE A 62 -7.45 2.16 4.24
C PHE A 62 -7.22 1.01 5.23
N VAL A 63 -8.22 0.14 5.43
CA VAL A 63 -8.07 -1.06 6.27
C VAL A 63 -6.97 -1.98 5.73
N LEU A 64 -6.93 -2.21 4.42
CA LEU A 64 -5.88 -3.00 3.79
C LEU A 64 -4.49 -2.37 3.99
N ILE A 65 -4.39 -1.04 3.87
CA ILE A 65 -3.14 -0.28 4.11
C ILE A 65 -2.68 -0.41 5.57
N VAL A 66 -3.59 -0.40 6.53
CA VAL A 66 -3.25 -0.66 7.94
C VAL A 66 -2.70 -2.07 8.12
N ILE A 67 -3.32 -3.09 7.50
CA ILE A 67 -2.83 -4.47 7.54
C ILE A 67 -1.44 -4.57 6.93
N THR A 68 -1.20 -3.93 5.78
CA THR A 68 0.14 -3.87 5.17
C THR A 68 1.15 -3.20 6.10
N SER A 69 0.78 -2.10 6.76
CA SER A 69 1.65 -1.36 7.68
C SER A 69 2.03 -2.20 8.90
N VAL A 70 1.10 -2.98 9.45
CA VAL A 70 1.37 -3.95 10.52
C VAL A 70 2.34 -5.03 10.03
N GLY A 71 2.14 -5.56 8.82
CA GLY A 71 3.04 -6.54 8.23
C GLY A 71 4.48 -6.01 8.10
N VAL A 72 4.65 -4.79 7.59
CA VAL A 72 5.97 -4.14 7.47
C VAL A 72 6.59 -3.88 8.85
N ALA A 73 5.80 -3.48 9.85
CA ALA A 73 6.27 -3.31 11.22
C ALA A 73 6.80 -4.62 11.81
N LEU A 74 6.11 -5.73 11.58
CA LEU A 74 6.57 -7.07 11.99
C LEU A 74 7.87 -7.47 11.27
N PHE A 75 7.98 -7.21 9.96
CA PHE A 75 9.22 -7.47 9.21
C PHE A 75 10.39 -6.65 9.76
N THR A 76 10.21 -5.35 9.92
CA THR A 76 11.25 -4.45 10.44
C THR A 76 11.66 -4.81 11.87
N ALA A 77 10.73 -5.24 12.73
CA ALA A 77 11.04 -5.74 14.07
C ALA A 77 11.99 -6.96 14.06
N ARG A 78 11.98 -7.77 12.99
CA ARG A 78 12.85 -8.95 12.86
C ARG A 78 14.20 -8.65 12.19
N VAL A 79 14.28 -7.57 11.42
CA VAL A 79 15.53 -7.13 10.77
C VAL A 79 16.52 -6.54 11.79
N GLY A 80 16.07 -6.16 12.99
CA GLY A 80 16.93 -5.81 14.13
C GLY A 80 17.71 -4.50 13.99
N SER A 81 17.52 -3.75 12.89
CA SER A 81 18.12 -2.44 12.66
C SER A 81 17.06 -1.36 12.69
N GLY A 82 17.21 -0.40 13.60
CA GLY A 82 16.32 0.76 13.71
C GLY A 82 16.68 1.87 12.73
N GLY A 83 15.72 2.75 12.43
CA GLY A 83 15.94 3.97 11.66
C GLY A 83 15.25 4.00 10.30
N TRP A 84 15.19 5.19 9.71
CA TRP A 84 14.48 5.45 8.45
C TRP A 84 15.08 4.69 7.26
N MET A 85 16.41 4.49 7.26
CA MET A 85 17.12 3.78 6.19
C MET A 85 16.72 2.29 6.13
N THR A 86 16.50 1.65 7.28
CA THR A 86 16.00 0.27 7.31
C THR A 86 14.59 0.20 6.76
N GLY A 87 13.72 1.13 7.15
CA GLY A 87 12.36 1.23 6.60
C GLY A 87 12.37 1.39 5.08
N LEU A 88 13.26 2.23 4.55
CA LEU A 88 13.42 2.44 3.11
C LEU A 88 13.87 1.16 2.39
N LYS A 89 14.90 0.47 2.91
CA LYS A 89 15.40 -0.79 2.31
C LYS A 89 14.35 -1.89 2.34
N VAL A 90 13.69 -2.09 3.49
CA VAL A 90 12.63 -3.09 3.63
C VAL A 90 11.46 -2.77 2.70
N GLY A 91 11.03 -1.51 2.64
CA GLY A 91 9.98 -1.07 1.73
C GLY A 91 10.32 -1.26 0.25
N LEU A 92 11.56 -0.94 -0.14
CA LEU A 92 12.02 -1.10 -1.52
C LEU A 92 12.08 -2.57 -1.93
N VAL A 93 12.66 -3.44 -1.09
CA VAL A 93 12.70 -4.89 -1.34
C VAL A 93 11.28 -5.47 -1.35
N ALA A 94 10.43 -5.08 -0.40
CA ALA A 94 9.04 -5.53 -0.36
C ALA A 94 8.28 -5.11 -1.63
N GLY A 95 8.43 -3.85 -2.03
CA GLY A 95 7.79 -3.28 -3.20
C GLY A 95 8.22 -3.96 -4.50
N ILE A 96 9.53 -4.17 -4.70
CA ILE A 96 10.02 -4.80 -5.94
C ILE A 96 9.73 -6.31 -5.93
N CYS A 97 10.13 -7.02 -4.89
CA CYS A 97 10.11 -8.48 -4.90
C CYS A 97 8.71 -9.08 -4.70
N PHE A 98 7.78 -8.36 -4.06
CA PHE A 98 6.42 -8.85 -3.81
C PHE A 98 5.36 -8.05 -4.58
N CYS A 99 5.35 -6.73 -4.47
CA CYS A 99 4.28 -5.95 -5.12
C CYS A 99 4.44 -5.90 -6.64
N ALA A 100 5.61 -5.51 -7.14
CA ALA A 100 5.84 -5.36 -8.58
C ALA A 100 5.77 -6.71 -9.30
N THR A 101 6.34 -7.77 -8.73
CA THR A 101 6.23 -9.14 -9.28
C THR A 101 4.79 -9.65 -9.27
N SER A 102 4.04 -9.46 -8.18
CA SER A 102 2.63 -9.88 -8.09
C SER A 102 1.78 -9.17 -9.14
N ILE A 103 1.94 -7.85 -9.28
CA ILE A 103 1.21 -7.06 -10.28
C ILE A 103 1.63 -7.49 -11.69
N SER A 104 2.93 -7.65 -11.94
CA SER A 104 3.44 -8.06 -13.27
C SER A 104 2.90 -9.42 -13.70
N ASN A 105 2.81 -10.38 -12.77
CA ASN A 105 2.21 -11.68 -13.06
C ASN A 105 0.72 -11.56 -13.45
N SER A 106 -0.04 -10.71 -12.77
CA SER A 106 -1.43 -10.42 -13.16
C SER A 106 -1.52 -9.86 -14.58
N TYR A 107 -0.68 -8.87 -14.93
CA TYR A 107 -0.61 -8.31 -16.29
C TYR A 107 -0.22 -9.36 -17.35
N LEU A 108 0.77 -10.20 -17.06
CA LEU A 108 1.20 -11.31 -17.92
C LEU A 108 0.04 -12.27 -18.23
N TYR A 109 -0.77 -12.63 -17.23
CA TYR A 109 -1.93 -13.49 -17.43
C TYR A 109 -3.08 -12.80 -18.17
N GLU A 110 -3.26 -11.49 -17.96
CA GLU A 110 -4.23 -10.68 -18.68
C GLU A 110 -3.79 -10.34 -20.12
N LYS A 111 -2.55 -10.69 -20.52
CA LYS A 111 -1.94 -10.35 -21.82
C LYS A 111 -1.97 -8.85 -22.11
N ARG A 112 -1.75 -8.04 -21.08
CA ARG A 112 -1.65 -6.58 -21.12
C ARG A 112 -0.23 -6.15 -20.82
#